data_AF-A0A543G7J4-F1
#
_entry.id   AF-A0A543G7J4-F1
#
_cell.length_a   1.000
_cell.length_b   1.000
_cell.length_c   1.000
_cell.angle_alpha   90.00
_cell.angle_beta   90.00
_cell.angle_gamma   90.00
#
_symmetry.space_group_name_H-M   'P 1'
#
loop_
_entity.id
_entity.type
_entity.pdbx_description
1 polymer ?
#
loop_
_entity_poly.entity_id
_entity_poly.type
_entity_poly.pdbx_seq_one_letter_code
_entity_poly.pdbx_strand_id
1 'polypeptide(L)' 'MIHKSQIHKKPKVLEYWRKPTKAEIKFGYGATHYRDFDFEDCFDADGYLKLKVRASDDNLIYYYTTIVYSAEKKGPIHII' A
#
# COMPACT_ATOMS: atom_id res chain seq x y z
N MET A 1 1.80 10.95 33.60
CA MET A 1 2.89 10.22 32.92
C MET A 1 2.42 9.92 31.51
N ILE A 2 2.95 10.60 30.49
CA ILE A 2 2.52 10.42 29.10
C ILE A 2 3.40 9.34 28.49
N HIS A 3 2.85 8.15 28.24
CA HIS A 3 3.52 7.11 27.46
C HIS A 3 3.61 7.59 26.00
N LYS A 4 4.71 8.25 25.63
CA LYS A 4 5.10 8.39 24.23
C LYS A 4 5.66 7.04 23.80
N SER A 5 4.81 6.19 23.24
CA SER A 5 5.27 4.95 22.61
C SER A 5 6.11 5.32 21.40
N GLN A 6 7.41 5.09 21.48
CA GLN A 6 8.35 5.37 20.40
C GLN A 6 8.29 4.24 19.37
N ILE A 7 7.78 4.50 18.18
CA ILE A 7 8.10 3.69 17.00
C ILE A 7 9.25 4.38 16.26
N HIS A 8 10.50 4.10 16.69
CA HIS A 8 11.72 4.73 16.15
C HIS A 8 12.40 3.93 15.04
N LYS A 9 11.62 3.35 14.12
CA LYS A 9 12.21 2.81 12.89
C LYS A 9 11.23 2.92 11.74
N LYS A 10 11.61 3.72 10.72
CA LYS A 10 10.92 3.70 9.43
C LYS A 10 10.95 2.25 8.91
N PRO A 11 9.81 1.68 8.52
CA PRO A 11 9.81 0.36 7.90
C PRO A 11 10.60 0.43 6.60
N LYS A 12 11.29 -0.66 6.24
CA LYS A 12 12.05 -0.72 4.99
C LYS A 12 11.12 -0.85 3.78
N VAL A 13 10.01 -1.54 3.97
CA VAL A 13 9.02 -1.84 2.93
C VAL A 13 7.60 -1.63 3.46
N LEU A 14 6.66 -1.40 2.55
CA LEU A 14 5.22 -1.38 2.79
C LEU A 14 4.53 -2.44 1.95
N GLU A 15 3.62 -3.18 2.56
CA GLU A 15 2.82 -4.20 1.89
C GLU A 15 1.62 -3.56 1.16
N TYR A 16 1.45 -3.90 -0.11
CA TYR A 16 0.29 -3.56 -0.92
C TYR A 16 -0.37 -4.84 -1.44
N TRP A 17 -1.64 -4.74 -1.84
CA TRP A 17 -2.41 -5.87 -2.35
C TRP A 17 -3.07 -5.58 -3.69
N ARG A 18 -3.37 -6.62 -4.47
CA ARG A 18 -4.22 -6.51 -5.66
C ARG A 18 -5.17 -7.69 -5.79
N LYS A 19 -6.27 -7.47 -6.51
CA LYS A 19 -7.11 -8.57 -6.99
C LYS A 19 -6.36 -9.34 -8.10
N PRO A 20 -6.68 -10.63 -8.27
CA PRO A 20 -6.20 -11.40 -9.42
C PRO A 20 -6.77 -10.79 -10.70
N THR A 21 -6.03 -10.92 -11.79
CA THR A 21 -6.45 -10.57 -13.15
C THR A 21 -7.49 -11.56 -13.66
N LYS A 22 -8.22 -11.18 -14.72
CA LYS A 22 -9.18 -12.09 -15.38
C LYS A 22 -8.52 -13.38 -15.87
N ALA A 23 -7.26 -13.30 -16.32
CA ALA A 23 -6.48 -14.45 -16.74
C ALA A 23 -6.15 -15.36 -15.54
N GLU A 24 -5.63 -14.80 -14.44
CA GLU A 24 -5.34 -15.56 -13.21
C GLU A 24 -6.59 -16.27 -12.68
N ILE A 25 -7.75 -15.61 -12.67
CA ILE A 25 -9.03 -16.24 -12.30
C ILE A 25 -9.36 -17.42 -13.25
N LYS A 26 -9.22 -17.23 -14.56
CA LYS A 26 -9.50 -18.27 -15.57
C LYS A 26 -8.63 -19.53 -15.40
N PHE A 27 -7.40 -19.36 -14.95
CA PHE A 27 -6.46 -20.46 -14.72
C PHE A 27 -6.52 -21.04 -13.29
N GLY A 28 -7.45 -20.59 -12.45
CA GLY A 28 -7.64 -21.10 -11.08
C GLY A 28 -6.76 -20.44 -10.02
N TYR A 29 -6.02 -19.37 -10.36
CA TYR A 29 -5.14 -18.60 -9.46
C TYR A 29 -5.83 -17.37 -8.84
N GLY A 30 -7.14 -17.44 -8.61
CA GLY A 30 -7.99 -16.32 -8.20
C GLY A 30 -7.78 -15.76 -6.78
N ALA A 31 -6.57 -15.84 -6.22
CA ALA A 31 -6.25 -15.34 -4.89
C ALA A 31 -5.88 -13.85 -4.89
N THR A 32 -6.04 -13.18 -3.74
CA THR A 32 -5.48 -11.84 -3.54
C THR A 32 -3.96 -11.94 -3.53
N HIS A 33 -3.28 -11.06 -4.26
CA HIS A 33 -1.82 -11.00 -4.28
C HIS A 33 -1.35 -9.90 -3.36
N TYR A 34 -0.34 -10.20 -2.54
CA TYR A 34 0.34 -9.25 -1.68
C TYR A 34 1.76 -9.03 -2.19
N ARG A 35 2.27 -7.82 -2.05
CA ARG A 35 3.60 -7.44 -2.51
C ARG A 35 4.17 -6.31 -1.67
N ASP A 36 5.43 -6.46 -1.30
CA ASP A 36 6.20 -5.44 -0.62
C ASP A 36 6.82 -4.46 -1.62
N PHE A 37 6.71 -3.17 -1.30
CA PHE A 37 7.35 -2.07 -2.03
C PHE A 37 8.28 -1.30 -1.10
N ASP A 38 9.41 -0.81 -1.62
CA ASP A 38 10.34 -0.01 -0.83
C ASP A 38 9.64 1.23 -0.28
N PHE A 39 9.85 1.50 1.02
CA PHE A 39 9.14 2.55 1.74
C PHE A 39 9.28 3.91 1.05
N GLU A 40 10.46 4.24 0.53
CA GLU A 40 10.73 5.53 -0.13
C GLU A 40 9.95 5.68 -1.45
N ASP A 41 9.70 4.58 -2.17
CA ASP A 41 8.96 4.59 -3.44
C ASP A 41 7.44 4.71 -3.23
N CYS A 42 6.97 4.44 -2.02
CA CYS A 42 5.57 4.51 -1.65
C CYS A 42 5.07 5.94 -1.43
N PHE A 43 5.92 6.97 -1.45
CA PHE A 43 5.52 8.37 -1.28
C PHE A 43 5.56 9.15 -2.59
N ASP A 44 4.66 10.12 -2.73
CA ASP A 44 4.70 11.09 -3.83
C ASP A 44 5.72 12.21 -3.56
N ALA A 45 5.86 13.14 -4.52
CA ALA A 45 6.82 14.23 -4.44
C ALA A 45 6.55 15.18 -3.26
N ASP A 46 5.31 15.24 -2.79
CA ASP A 46 4.88 16.05 -1.65
C ASP A 46 5.03 15.30 -0.31
N GLY A 47 5.52 14.05 -0.35
CA GLY A 47 5.71 13.21 0.82
C GLY A 47 4.44 12.54 1.34
N TYR A 48 3.36 12.50 0.55
CA TYR A 48 2.15 11.76 0.89
C TYR A 48 2.24 10.30 0.43
N LEU A 49 1.68 9.41 1.24
CA LEU A 49 1.65 7.99 0.92
C LEU A 49 0.74 7.72 -0.29
N LYS A 50 1.29 7.04 -1.30
CA LYS A 50 0.56 6.58 -2.48
C LYS A 50 -0.40 5.47 -2.09
N LEU A 51 -1.71 5.71 -2.26
CA LEU A 51 -2.73 4.67 -2.06
C LEU A 51 -2.65 3.53 -3.09
N LYS A 52 -1.99 3.77 -4.22
CA LYS A 52 -1.75 2.78 -5.26
C LYS A 52 -0.33 2.92 -5.81
N VAL A 53 0.31 1.78 -6.05
CA VAL A 53 1.63 1.71 -6.67
C VAL A 53 1.51 0.83 -7.90
N ARG A 54 2.08 1.31 -9.02
CA ARG A 54 2.23 0.51 -10.23
C ARG A 54 3.60 -0.15 -10.17
N ALA A 55 3.64 -1.47 -10.17
CA ALA A 55 4.90 -2.20 -10.19
C ALA A 55 5.57 -2.07 -11.57
N SER A 56 6.87 -1.79 -11.58
CA SER A 56 7.63 -1.51 -12.80
C SER A 56 7.88 -2.77 -13.65
N ASP A 57 7.93 -3.94 -13.01
CA ASP A 57 8.21 -5.24 -13.63
C ASP A 57 6.97 -5.86 -14.30
N ASP A 58 5.81 -5.84 -13.63
CA ASP A 58 4.59 -6.49 -14.12
C ASP A 58 3.53 -5.49 -14.65
N ASN A 59 3.77 -4.18 -14.46
CA ASN A 59 2.84 -3.09 -14.81
C ASN A 59 1.46 -3.16 -14.13
N LEU A 60 1.28 -4.02 -13.12
CA LEU A 60 0.05 -4.18 -12.35
C LEU A 60 -0.03 -3.15 -11.23
N ILE A 61 -1.26 -2.85 -10.81
CA ILE A 61 -1.54 -1.87 -9.77
C ILE A 61 -1.85 -2.61 -8.47
N TYR A 62 -1.11 -2.24 -7.43
CA TYR A 62 -1.30 -2.70 -6.06
C TYR A 62 -1.81 -1.53 -5.19
N TYR A 63 -2.56 -1.84 -4.14
CA TYR A 63 -3.27 -0.89 -3.29
C TYR A 63 -2.81 -1.01 -1.83
N TYR A 64 -2.62 0.12 -1.15
CA TYR A 64 -2.26 0.16 0.26
C TYR A 64 -3.52 0.11 1.13
N THR A 65 -3.73 -1.02 1.82
CA THR A 65 -4.79 -1.28 2.83
C THR A 65 -6.26 -0.96 2.42
N THR A 66 -7.20 -1.22 3.32
CA THR A 66 -8.67 -1.25 3.12
C THR A 66 -9.35 0.12 3.12
N ILE A 67 -8.58 1.23 3.21
CA ILE A 67 -9.13 2.61 3.38
C ILE A 67 -9.77 3.14 2.08
N VAL A 68 -9.86 2.33 1.02
CA VAL A 68 -10.61 2.69 -0.20
C VAL A 68 -12.14 2.69 0.03
N TYR A 69 -12.64 2.30 1.22
CA TYR A 69 -14.08 2.33 1.52
C TYR A 69 -14.65 3.66 2.01
N SER A 70 -13.85 4.69 2.28
CA SER A 70 -14.40 6.00 2.63
C SER A 70 -13.62 7.10 1.94
N ALA A 71 -13.92 7.29 0.66
CA ALA A 71 -13.49 8.42 -0.14
C ALA A 71 -14.15 9.72 0.36
N GLU A 72 -13.87 10.16 1.58
CA GLU A 72 -14.26 11.48 2.09
C GLU A 72 -13.17 11.99 3.03
N LYS A 73 -12.23 12.75 2.45
CA LYS A 73 -11.18 13.60 3.06
C LYS A 73 -9.75 13.08 2.89
N LYS A 74 -9.06 13.73 1.95
CA LYS A 74 -7.60 13.77 1.85
C LYS A 74 -7.05 14.45 3.11
N GLY A 75 -6.71 13.67 4.13
CA GLY A 75 -6.03 14.15 5.34
C GLY A 75 -4.69 13.44 5.52
N PRO A 76 -3.69 14.09 6.16
CA PRO A 76 -2.42 13.45 6.45
C PRO A 76 -2.64 12.28 7.42
N ILE A 77 -2.23 11.08 7.01
CA ILE A 77 -2.22 9.90 7.87
C ILE A 77 -1.00 10.04 8.78
N HIS A 78 -1.22 10.46 10.02
CA HIS A 78 -0.22 10.37 11.07
C HIS A 78 -0.16 8.92 11.55
N ILE A 79 0.92 8.21 11.20
CA ILE A 79 1.24 6.93 11.81
C ILE A 79 1.78 7.25 13.22
N ILE A 80 0.97 6.97 14.24
CA ILE A 80 1.30 7.06 15.68
C ILE A 80 2.10 5.86 16.13
#